data_AF-G0NWT8-F1
#
_entry.id   AF-G0NWT8-F1
#
_cell.length_a   1.000
_cell.length_b   1.000
_cell.length_c   1.000
_cell.angle_alpha   90.00
_cell.angle_beta   90.00
_cell.angle_gamma   90.00
#
_symmetry.space_group_name_H-M   'P 1'
#
loop_
_entity.id
_entity.type
_entity.pdbx_description
1 polymer ?
#
loop_
_entity_poly.entity_id
_entity_poly.type
_entity_poly.pdbx_seq_one_letter_code
_entity_poly.pdbx_strand_id
1 'polypeptide(L)'
;MIRQIILSFFLFSSVLTDNECPYGYRFYPETAICYHLSEDLYDFDGSVSYCQRKGGRLVSLIQGERNGIAREPKTTNGDCVTFKGVGSSVGLQTSQCYQQQYAFCKIVPNLCNGGVQNGSFGSIQSPQYPQQYYNKLMCLYYIYAPEGFSINIYFPQINTERYYDFVEIYEKNSTLYPDRIVGLSGNISNYEYRSNGSFLLVVFRTNYVITDIGFYAAWNVERIQPPIVSNTTTSGELISPNYPNDYDTFDNQIYYIKVIEEARINVTIDDFLTQETFDFLEIFDSMNQTASKRIERLSGNSVAPWNWLSTSNIVSLKFVSDGSYQYKGWHLMWNMVDRK
;
A
#
# COMPACT_ATOMS: atom_id res chain seq x y z
N MET A 1 37.27 20.68 4.72
CA MET A 1 37.67 19.26 4.80
C MET A 1 36.42 18.43 4.42
N ILE A 2 36.52 17.66 3.32
CA ILE A 2 35.59 16.64 2.77
C ILE A 2 34.27 17.22 2.17
N ARG A 3 34.10 17.36 0.84
CA ARG A 3 33.80 16.39 -0.27
C ARG A 3 32.45 15.66 -0.06
N GLN A 4 31.55 15.48 -1.03
CA GLN A 4 31.70 15.37 -2.50
C GLN A 4 30.34 15.53 -3.23
N ILE A 5 30.38 16.15 -4.41
CA ILE A 5 29.38 16.00 -5.48
C ILE A 5 29.85 14.82 -6.35
N ILE A 6 28.94 13.94 -6.79
CA ILE A 6 29.25 12.87 -7.74
C ILE A 6 29.30 13.52 -9.13
N LEU A 7 30.52 13.68 -9.65
CA LEU A 7 30.77 13.97 -11.06
C LEU A 7 31.30 12.69 -11.72
N SER A 8 30.71 12.33 -12.84
CA SER A 8 31.22 11.28 -13.73
C SER A 8 32.18 11.92 -14.74
N PHE A 9 33.39 11.37 -14.90
CA PHE A 9 34.41 11.90 -15.82
C PHE A 9 34.94 10.80 -16.73
N PHE A 10 35.27 11.15 -17.97
CA PHE A 10 36.01 10.32 -18.91
C PHE A 10 37.35 11.00 -19.24
N LEU A 11 38.45 10.26 -19.10
CA LEU A 11 39.80 10.70 -19.45
C LEU A 11 40.23 9.97 -20.73
N PHE A 12 40.64 10.73 -21.75
CA PHE A 12 41.34 10.15 -22.91
C PHE A 12 42.85 10.16 -22.67
N SER A 13 43.47 8.98 -22.72
CA SER A 13 44.92 8.88 -22.88
C SER A 13 45.27 8.87 -24.35
N SER A 14 46.07 9.87 -24.74
CA SER A 14 46.99 9.90 -25.87
C SER A 14 46.42 10.01 -27.31
N VAL A 15 46.74 11.16 -27.91
CA VAL A 15 46.95 11.48 -29.33
C VAL A 15 45.72 11.39 -30.24
N LEU A 16 45.09 12.55 -30.49
CA LEU A 16 45.17 13.26 -31.77
C LEU A 16 44.47 14.61 -31.62
N THR A 17 45.01 15.59 -32.32
CA THR A 17 44.59 16.98 -32.43
C THR A 17 43.15 17.06 -32.93
N ASP A 18 42.21 17.48 -32.08
CA ASP A 18 41.13 18.43 -32.36
C ASP A 18 40.18 18.49 -31.15
N ASN A 19 39.69 19.69 -30.80
CA ASN A 19 38.91 20.01 -29.60
C ASN A 19 37.49 19.38 -29.56
N GLU A 20 37.31 18.13 -29.98
CA GLU A 20 35.99 17.50 -30.09
C GLU A 20 35.72 16.52 -28.93
N CYS A 21 34.73 16.86 -28.10
CA CYS A 21 34.20 15.97 -27.06
C CYS A 21 33.15 14.99 -27.62
N PRO A 22 32.95 13.81 -26.99
CA PRO A 22 31.83 12.92 -27.31
C PRO A 22 30.47 13.62 -27.20
N TYR A 23 29.49 13.17 -27.98
CA TYR A 23 28.14 13.73 -27.97
C TYR A 23 27.56 13.77 -26.54
N GLY A 24 27.15 14.97 -26.09
CA GLY A 24 26.65 15.23 -24.74
C GLY A 24 27.70 15.77 -23.74
N TYR A 25 28.98 15.87 -24.11
CA TYR A 25 30.05 16.39 -23.26
C TYR A 25 30.59 17.72 -23.80
N ARG A 26 30.95 18.66 -22.91
CA ARG A 26 31.49 19.99 -23.25
C ARG A 26 32.97 20.08 -22.89
N PHE A 27 33.80 20.59 -23.80
CA PHE A 27 35.25 20.75 -23.62
C PHE A 27 35.57 21.99 -22.80
N TYR A 28 36.41 21.87 -21.76
CA TYR A 28 36.89 22.99 -20.97
C TYR A 28 38.38 23.21 -21.21
N PRO A 29 38.76 24.33 -21.86
CA PRO A 29 40.15 24.56 -22.28
C PRO A 29 41.10 24.84 -21.11
N GLU A 30 40.60 25.25 -19.95
CA GLU A 30 41.41 25.48 -18.74
C GLU A 30 41.95 24.18 -18.13
N THR A 31 41.25 23.06 -18.35
CA THR A 31 41.60 21.75 -17.78
C THR A 31 41.88 20.69 -18.84
N ALA A 32 41.62 20.97 -20.12
CA ALA A 32 41.71 20.06 -21.25
C ALA A 32 40.85 18.79 -21.08
N ILE A 33 39.68 18.92 -20.43
CA ILE A 33 38.78 17.81 -20.10
C ILE A 33 37.37 18.07 -20.65
N CYS A 34 36.68 16.99 -21.04
CA CYS A 34 35.27 16.98 -21.43
C CYS A 34 34.37 16.66 -20.23
N TYR A 35 33.33 17.48 -19.99
CA TYR A 35 32.38 17.32 -18.87
C TYR A 35 30.96 17.11 -19.41
N HIS A 36 30.21 16.16 -18.88
CA HIS A 36 28.77 15.99 -19.15
C HIS A 36 27.98 16.56 -17.99
N LEU A 37 27.34 17.70 -18.23
CA LEU A 37 26.36 18.28 -17.31
C LEU A 37 25.02 17.64 -17.65
N SER A 38 24.45 16.86 -16.74
CA SER A 38 23.04 16.48 -16.83
C SER A 38 22.22 17.78 -16.82
N GLU A 39 21.56 18.08 -17.93
CA GLU A 39 20.97 19.39 -18.24
C GLU A 39 19.79 19.82 -17.37
N ASP A 40 19.41 19.05 -16.36
CA ASP A 40 18.43 19.52 -15.38
C ASP A 40 19.12 20.40 -14.34
N LEU A 41 19.54 21.62 -14.73
CA LEU A 41 19.62 22.85 -13.91
C LEU A 41 20.40 23.98 -14.64
N TYR A 42 19.69 24.68 -15.53
CA TYR A 42 19.79 26.11 -15.94
C TYR A 42 21.10 26.72 -16.52
N ASP A 43 20.95 27.46 -17.64
CA ASP A 43 21.91 28.47 -18.11
C ASP A 43 21.19 29.81 -18.40
N PHE A 44 21.84 30.93 -18.08
CA PHE A 44 21.34 32.31 -18.25
C PHE A 44 22.42 33.22 -18.85
N ASP A 45 22.01 34.10 -19.77
CA ASP A 45 22.74 35.28 -20.26
C ASP A 45 21.75 36.46 -20.27
N GLY A 46 22.00 37.71 -19.85
CA GLY A 46 23.16 38.36 -19.25
C GLY A 46 23.03 39.88 -19.40
N SER A 47 22.15 40.53 -18.62
CA SER A 47 22.19 42.00 -18.41
C SER A 47 21.24 42.42 -17.27
N VAL A 48 21.75 42.33 -16.04
CA VAL A 48 21.33 42.98 -14.77
C VAL A 48 19.81 43.09 -14.45
N SER A 49 19.35 42.41 -13.39
CA SER A 49 18.71 42.99 -12.17
C SER A 49 17.77 42.02 -11.41
N TYR A 50 18.02 41.85 -10.10
CA TYR A 50 17.22 41.25 -9.02
C TYR A 50 16.96 39.73 -9.00
N CYS A 51 17.11 39.16 -7.79
CA CYS A 51 16.64 37.83 -7.42
C CYS A 51 15.13 37.70 -7.66
N GLN A 52 14.72 36.96 -8.69
CA GLN A 52 13.36 36.45 -8.79
C GLN A 52 13.33 35.01 -9.28
N ARG A 53 12.88 34.13 -8.40
CA ARG A 53 12.41 32.78 -8.68
C ARG A 53 10.98 32.91 -9.25
N LYS A 54 10.73 32.44 -10.47
CA LYS A 54 9.37 32.31 -11.01
C LYS A 54 8.52 31.43 -10.08
N GLY A 55 7.42 31.96 -9.57
CA GLY A 55 6.33 31.14 -8.99
C GLY A 55 5.64 31.66 -7.72
N GLY A 56 6.12 32.70 -7.05
CA GLY A 56 5.48 33.24 -5.84
C GLY A 56 5.33 34.76 -5.90
N ARG A 57 4.15 35.28 -5.53
CA ARG A 57 3.87 36.73 -5.41
C ARG A 57 4.92 37.41 -4.50
N LEU A 58 5.41 38.58 -4.94
CA LEU A 58 6.19 39.51 -4.13
C LEU A 58 5.46 39.87 -2.83
N VAL A 59 6.13 39.77 -1.69
CA VAL A 59 5.74 40.47 -0.46
C VAL A 59 6.72 41.63 -0.32
N SER A 60 6.22 42.85 -0.57
CA SER A 60 6.95 44.08 -0.28
C SER A 60 6.90 44.33 1.22
N LEU A 61 8.05 44.37 1.89
CA LEU A 61 8.17 44.94 3.23
C LEU A 61 8.28 46.46 3.06
N ILE A 62 7.24 47.18 3.44
CA ILE A 62 7.28 48.65 3.50
C ILE A 62 8.18 49.04 4.68
N GLN A 63 8.92 50.16 4.54
CA GLN A 63 9.81 50.72 5.57
C GLN A 63 9.17 50.66 6.98
N GLY A 64 9.71 49.79 7.85
CA GLY A 64 9.31 49.69 9.26
C GLY A 64 9.16 48.27 9.81
N GLU A 65 9.04 47.23 8.97
CA GLU A 65 8.88 45.86 9.45
C GLU A 65 10.22 45.18 9.77
N ARG A 66 10.43 44.85 11.05
CA ARG A 66 11.64 44.15 11.56
C ARG A 66 11.60 42.62 11.40
N ASN A 67 10.52 42.04 10.88
CA ASN A 67 10.35 40.60 10.72
C ASN A 67 9.49 40.31 9.46
N GLY A 68 10.06 39.64 8.47
CA GLY A 68 9.31 39.14 7.30
C GLY A 68 9.39 37.62 7.24
N ILE A 69 8.23 36.96 7.20
CA ILE A 69 8.11 35.52 6.95
C ILE A 69 7.86 35.35 5.46
N ALA A 70 8.82 34.77 4.73
CA ALA A 70 8.55 34.25 3.40
C ALA A 70 7.69 32.98 3.55
N ARG A 71 6.39 33.07 3.27
CA ARG A 71 5.54 31.89 3.16
C ARG A 71 5.90 31.13 1.88
N GLU A 72 6.06 29.81 1.99
CA GLU A 72 6.33 28.96 0.83
C GLU A 72 5.11 28.83 -0.11
N PRO A 73 5.37 28.62 -1.42
CA PRO A 73 4.38 28.14 -2.36
C PRO A 73 4.21 26.62 -2.17
N LYS A 74 3.07 26.22 -1.60
CA LYS A 74 2.44 24.88 -1.75
C LYS A 74 3.39 23.68 -1.98
N THR A 75 4.30 23.41 -1.06
CA THR A 75 4.98 22.11 -1.01
C THR A 75 4.74 21.46 0.34
N THR A 76 4.00 20.36 0.29
CA THR A 76 3.81 19.40 1.38
C THR A 76 5.17 18.89 1.85
N ASN A 77 5.47 19.13 3.13
CA ASN A 77 6.59 18.58 3.92
C ASN A 77 7.98 19.22 3.73
N GLY A 78 8.20 20.31 4.46
CA GLY A 78 9.52 20.81 4.86
C GLY A 78 9.38 21.99 5.83
N ASP A 79 10.16 22.01 6.91
CA ASP A 79 10.34 23.21 7.74
C ASP A 79 11.51 24.03 7.18
N CYS A 80 11.22 25.21 6.64
CA CYS A 80 12.26 26.15 6.22
C CYS A 80 12.67 27.03 7.41
N VAL A 81 13.98 27.08 7.72
CA VAL A 81 14.54 28.05 8.66
C VAL A 81 14.99 29.29 7.88
N THR A 82 14.46 30.47 8.25
CA THR A 82 14.95 31.76 7.77
C THR A 82 15.91 32.38 8.78
N PHE A 83 17.05 32.89 8.31
CA PHE A 83 18.01 33.61 9.15
C PHE A 83 17.58 35.06 9.39
N LYS A 84 17.77 35.53 10.63
CA LYS A 84 17.84 36.94 11.00
C LYS A 84 19.25 37.46 10.71
N GLY A 85 19.38 38.52 9.93
CA GLY A 85 20.63 39.27 9.85
C GLY A 85 21.03 39.82 11.22
N VAL A 86 22.28 39.60 11.61
CA VAL A 86 22.88 40.15 12.84
C VAL A 86 23.62 41.43 12.47
N GLY A 87 23.19 42.57 13.00
CA GLY A 87 23.89 43.84 12.84
C GLY A 87 23.28 44.95 13.69
N SER A 88 24.10 45.60 14.51
CA SER A 88 23.70 46.58 15.53
C SER A 88 23.72 48.05 15.03
N SER A 89 23.57 48.30 13.73
CA SER A 89 23.70 49.65 13.15
C SER A 89 22.51 50.03 12.27
N VAL A 90 21.97 51.22 12.49
CA VAL A 90 20.84 51.81 11.74
C VAL A 90 21.36 52.39 10.42
N GLY A 91 21.03 51.75 9.30
CA GLY A 91 21.37 52.19 7.94
C GLY A 91 21.08 51.11 6.89
N LEU A 92 21.06 51.49 5.60
CA LEU A 92 21.03 50.54 4.48
C LEU A 92 22.33 49.72 4.52
N GLN A 93 22.22 48.41 4.76
CA GLN A 93 23.35 47.49 4.69
C GLN A 93 23.17 46.55 3.50
N THR A 94 24.23 46.42 2.69
CA THR A 94 24.32 45.43 1.63
C THR A 94 24.99 44.18 2.20
N SER A 95 24.27 43.07 2.32
CA SER A 95 24.88 41.78 2.67
C SER A 95 25.51 41.16 1.42
N GLN A 96 26.78 40.79 1.47
CA GLN A 96 27.44 40.16 0.32
C GLN A 96 26.88 38.74 0.12
N CYS A 97 26.66 38.31 -1.13
CA CYS A 97 25.93 37.06 -1.44
C CYS A 97 26.55 35.80 -0.80
N TYR A 98 27.86 35.75 -0.56
CA TYR A 98 28.50 34.61 0.11
C TYR A 98 28.30 34.60 1.64
N GLN A 99 27.83 35.71 2.24
CA GLN A 99 27.44 35.77 3.65
C GLN A 99 25.99 35.33 3.87
N GLN A 100 25.21 35.15 2.80
CA GLN A 100 23.92 34.47 2.86
C GLN A 100 24.19 32.97 2.89
N GLN A 101 23.97 32.32 4.04
CA GLN A 101 23.93 30.86 4.06
C GLN A 101 22.76 30.40 3.18
N TYR A 102 23.03 29.47 2.27
CA TYR A 102 21.99 28.78 1.52
C TYR A 102 20.95 28.23 2.51
N ALA A 103 19.66 28.37 2.20
CA ALA A 103 18.63 27.66 2.94
C ALA A 103 18.89 26.16 2.76
N PHE A 104 19.34 25.50 3.82
CA PHE A 104 19.46 24.06 3.83
C PHE A 104 18.04 23.49 3.97
N CYS A 105 17.44 23.07 2.87
CA CYS A 105 16.32 22.16 2.95
C CYS A 105 16.88 20.82 3.44
N LYS A 106 16.64 20.49 4.71
CA LYS A 106 16.82 19.11 5.16
C LYS A 106 15.86 18.28 4.32
N ILE A 107 16.39 17.41 3.45
CA ILE A 107 15.60 16.32 2.89
C ILE A 107 15.15 15.53 4.11
N VAL A 108 13.89 15.69 4.49
CA VAL A 108 13.33 14.93 5.59
C VAL A 108 13.40 13.47 5.12
N PRO A 109 13.98 12.54 5.90
CA PRO A 109 13.81 11.12 5.63
C PRO A 109 12.33 10.87 5.37
N ASN A 110 11.96 9.96 4.46
CA ASN A 110 10.56 9.59 4.24
C ASN A 110 9.89 9.38 5.60
N LEU A 111 9.09 10.37 6.04
CA LEU A 111 8.52 10.37 7.39
C LEU A 111 7.53 9.20 7.53
N CYS A 112 6.95 8.79 6.40
CA CYS A 112 6.15 7.60 6.26
C CYS A 112 6.98 6.45 5.69
N ASN A 113 6.82 5.26 6.25
CA ASN A 113 7.15 4.00 5.55
C ASN A 113 6.05 3.65 4.52
N GLY A 114 5.45 4.67 3.90
CA GLY A 114 4.46 4.50 2.85
C GLY A 114 5.08 3.86 1.61
N GLY A 115 4.27 3.18 0.81
CA GLY A 115 4.76 2.49 -0.37
C GLY A 115 3.89 1.29 -0.76
N VAL A 116 4.44 0.51 -1.67
CA VAL A 116 3.81 -0.69 -2.22
C VAL A 116 4.06 -1.88 -1.30
N GLN A 117 2.98 -2.55 -0.93
CA GLN A 117 2.93 -3.77 -0.13
C GLN A 117 2.51 -4.91 -1.04
N ASN A 118 3.34 -5.95 -1.11
CA ASN A 118 3.14 -7.15 -1.92
C ASN A 118 3.29 -8.39 -1.03
N GLY A 119 2.62 -9.47 -1.39
CA GLY A 119 2.70 -10.75 -0.70
C GLY A 119 1.33 -11.23 -0.21
N SER A 120 1.29 -12.37 0.47
CA SER A 120 0.05 -12.96 0.99
C SER A 120 -0.37 -12.38 2.34
N PHE A 121 0.54 -11.70 3.03
CA PHE A 121 0.28 -10.98 4.28
C PHE A 121 1.34 -9.91 4.51
N GLY A 122 1.05 -9.00 5.44
CA GLY A 122 2.00 -7.98 5.87
C GLY A 122 1.41 -7.07 6.93
N SER A 123 2.08 -5.95 7.17
CA SER A 123 1.64 -4.95 8.14
C SER A 123 2.01 -3.54 7.69
N ILE A 124 1.20 -2.57 8.09
CA ILE A 124 1.45 -1.14 7.91
C ILE A 124 1.22 -0.42 9.24
N GLN A 125 1.89 0.71 9.45
CA GLN A 125 1.77 1.46 10.69
C GLN A 125 2.03 2.94 10.47
N SER A 126 1.47 3.79 11.33
CA SER A 126 1.82 5.21 11.35
C SER A 126 3.31 5.41 11.66
N PRO A 127 3.90 6.55 11.23
CA PRO A 127 5.26 6.91 11.62
C PRO A 127 5.47 6.82 13.12
N GLN A 128 6.61 6.24 13.52
CA GLN A 128 7.04 6.08 14.91
C GLN A 128 6.14 5.20 15.80
N TYR A 129 5.06 4.60 15.29
CA TYR A 129 4.20 3.72 16.08
C TYR A 129 5.03 2.71 16.91
N PRO A 130 4.79 2.57 18.23
CA PRO A 130 3.65 3.09 19.01
C PRO A 130 3.89 4.48 19.67
N GLN A 131 4.87 5.26 19.19
CA GLN A 131 5.03 6.65 19.59
C GLN A 131 4.14 7.57 18.76
N GLN A 132 4.01 8.82 19.21
CA GLN A 132 3.18 9.81 18.54
C GLN A 132 3.63 10.04 17.09
N TYR A 133 2.65 10.11 16.17
CA TYR A 133 2.92 10.44 14.78
C TYR A 133 3.22 11.94 14.57
N TYR A 134 3.63 12.33 13.37
CA TYR A 134 3.89 13.73 13.01
C TYR A 134 2.65 14.47 12.47
N ASN A 135 2.65 15.79 12.60
CA ASN A 135 1.69 16.65 11.90
C ASN A 135 1.99 16.70 10.39
N LYS A 136 0.97 17.07 9.60
CA LYS A 136 1.00 17.31 8.14
C LYS A 136 1.41 16.10 7.31
N LEU A 137 1.09 14.91 7.80
CA LEU A 137 1.37 13.67 7.08
C LEU A 137 0.33 13.42 5.98
N MET A 138 0.81 12.79 4.91
CA MET A 138 0.01 12.12 3.91
C MET A 138 0.76 10.84 3.54
N CYS A 139 0.56 9.78 4.32
CA CYS A 139 1.16 8.48 4.04
C CYS A 139 0.21 7.67 3.16
N LEU A 140 0.71 7.08 2.08
CA LEU A 140 -0.04 6.19 1.19
C LEU A 140 0.54 4.78 1.27
N TYR A 141 -0.32 3.80 1.53
CA TYR A 141 0.02 2.39 1.55
C TYR A 141 -0.80 1.70 0.47
N TYR A 142 -0.13 1.23 -0.59
CA TYR A 142 -0.73 0.50 -1.68
C TYR A 142 -0.59 -0.98 -1.41
N ILE A 143 -1.68 -1.70 -1.23
CA ILE A 143 -1.66 -3.14 -0.96
C ILE A 143 -2.21 -3.84 -2.20
N TYR A 144 -1.40 -4.72 -2.78
CA TYR A 144 -1.77 -5.50 -3.95
C TYR A 144 -1.86 -6.98 -3.60
N ALA A 145 -2.92 -7.61 -4.08
CA ALA A 145 -3.10 -9.04 -4.12
C ALA A 145 -3.05 -9.54 -5.58
N PRO A 146 -2.86 -10.85 -5.81
CA PRO A 146 -3.09 -11.44 -7.11
C PRO A 146 -4.55 -11.27 -7.57
N GLU A 147 -4.79 -11.32 -8.88
CA GLU A 147 -6.14 -11.30 -9.44
C GLU A 147 -6.96 -12.49 -8.92
N GLY A 148 -8.24 -12.25 -8.61
CA GLY A 148 -9.09 -13.27 -7.98
C GLY A 148 -8.83 -13.45 -6.48
N PHE A 149 -8.17 -12.49 -5.82
CA PHE A 149 -8.02 -12.42 -4.37
C PHE A 149 -8.51 -11.08 -3.80
N SER A 150 -8.91 -11.09 -2.54
CA SER A 150 -9.33 -9.97 -1.71
C SER A 150 -8.30 -9.76 -0.60
N ILE A 151 -8.24 -8.55 -0.08
CA ILE A 151 -7.35 -8.13 1.00
C ILE A 151 -8.22 -7.91 2.24
N ASN A 152 -7.93 -8.64 3.30
CA ASN A 152 -8.46 -8.35 4.63
C ASN A 152 -7.42 -7.52 5.38
N ILE A 153 -7.85 -6.41 5.96
CA ILE A 153 -7.02 -5.56 6.81
C ILE A 153 -7.67 -5.40 8.17
N TYR A 154 -6.87 -5.59 9.22
CA TYR A 154 -7.30 -5.53 10.61
C TYR A 154 -6.48 -4.49 11.39
N PHE A 155 -7.19 -3.59 12.05
CA PHE A 155 -6.68 -2.56 12.95
C PHE A 155 -7.08 -2.93 14.39
N PRO A 156 -6.16 -3.46 15.20
CA PRO A 156 -6.45 -3.73 16.61
C PRO A 156 -6.87 -2.46 17.36
N GLN A 157 -6.18 -1.36 17.07
CA GLN A 157 -6.34 -0.08 17.74
C GLN A 157 -5.91 1.07 16.82
N ILE A 158 -6.72 2.13 16.76
CA ILE A 158 -6.43 3.41 16.12
C ILE A 158 -6.60 4.50 17.18
N ASN A 159 -5.60 5.36 17.30
CA ASN A 159 -5.57 6.52 18.18
C ASN A 159 -5.09 7.74 17.40
N THR A 160 -6.03 8.57 16.95
CA THR A 160 -5.73 9.81 16.21
C THR A 160 -6.49 11.00 16.79
N GLU A 161 -6.11 12.22 16.40
CA GLU A 161 -6.93 13.41 16.66
C GLU A 161 -8.32 13.24 16.04
N ARG A 162 -9.34 13.16 16.91
CA ARG A 162 -10.71 12.92 16.49
C ARG A 162 -11.21 14.04 15.56
N TYR A 163 -11.77 13.66 14.42
CA TYR A 163 -12.32 14.53 13.36
C TYR A 163 -11.31 15.34 12.53
N TYR A 164 -10.02 15.23 12.80
CA TYR A 164 -9.00 16.02 12.08
C TYR A 164 -7.92 15.15 11.45
N ASP A 165 -7.56 14.04 12.09
CA ASP A 165 -6.59 13.08 11.61
C ASP A 165 -7.26 11.75 11.28
N PHE A 166 -7.03 11.26 10.07
CA PHE A 166 -7.81 10.16 9.50
C PHE A 166 -6.92 9.04 8.97
N VAL A 167 -7.34 7.81 9.24
CA VAL A 167 -6.96 6.62 8.47
C VAL A 167 -8.10 6.33 7.49
N GLU A 168 -7.84 6.47 6.21
CA GLU A 168 -8.81 6.36 5.13
C GLU A 168 -8.55 5.10 4.30
N ILE A 169 -9.60 4.44 3.85
CA ILE A 169 -9.52 3.23 3.01
C ILE A 169 -10.24 3.47 1.68
N TYR A 170 -9.59 3.05 0.59
CA TYR A 170 -10.06 3.18 -0.79
C TYR A 170 -9.86 1.86 -1.54
N GLU A 171 -10.81 1.49 -2.40
CA GLU A 171 -10.68 0.33 -3.33
C GLU A 171 -10.18 0.72 -4.72
N LYS A 172 -9.86 2.01 -4.91
CA LYS A 172 -9.34 2.54 -6.18
C LYS A 172 -8.08 3.34 -5.89
N ASN A 173 -7.23 3.47 -6.90
CA ASN A 173 -6.09 4.38 -6.85
C ASN A 173 -6.56 5.84 -7.02
N SER A 174 -7.33 6.32 -6.04
CA SER A 174 -7.93 7.64 -5.98
C SER A 174 -7.99 8.04 -4.52
N THR A 175 -7.71 9.30 -4.23
CA THR A 175 -7.92 9.87 -2.88
C THR A 175 -9.03 10.91 -2.88
N LEU A 176 -9.94 10.86 -3.84
CA LEU A 176 -11.10 11.74 -3.91
C LEU A 176 -12.12 11.31 -2.85
N TYR A 177 -12.75 12.28 -2.18
CA TYR A 177 -13.72 12.01 -1.12
C TYR A 177 -14.85 11.03 -1.53
N PRO A 178 -15.44 11.09 -2.75
CA PRO A 178 -16.49 10.16 -3.16
C PRO A 178 -16.02 8.70 -3.34
N ASP A 179 -14.72 8.46 -3.55
CA ASP A 179 -14.16 7.11 -3.68
C ASP A 179 -13.76 6.52 -2.32
N ARG A 180 -13.87 7.31 -1.24
CA ARG A 180 -13.50 6.87 0.11
C ARG A 180 -14.53 5.90 0.66
N ILE A 181 -14.09 4.70 0.98
CA ILE A 181 -14.95 3.69 1.62
C ILE A 181 -15.21 4.07 3.07
N VAL A 182 -14.16 4.42 3.80
CA VAL A 182 -14.25 4.82 5.21
C VAL A 182 -13.14 5.81 5.58
N GLY A 183 -13.42 6.69 6.54
CA GLY A 183 -12.44 7.54 7.21
C GLY A 183 -12.55 7.34 8.73
N LEU A 184 -11.53 6.73 9.32
CA LEU A 184 -11.45 6.38 10.73
C LEU A 184 -10.69 7.48 11.49
N SER A 185 -11.25 8.01 12.59
CA SER A 185 -10.59 9.02 13.42
C SER A 185 -10.94 8.87 14.90
N GLY A 186 -10.03 9.29 15.79
CA GLY A 186 -10.21 9.18 17.24
C GLY A 186 -9.70 7.86 17.79
N ASN A 187 -10.39 7.32 18.79
CA ASN A 187 -10.08 6.04 19.44
C ASN A 187 -11.05 4.96 18.93
N ILE A 188 -10.55 4.05 18.09
CA ILE A 188 -11.31 2.96 17.45
C ILE A 188 -10.57 1.65 17.73
N SER A 189 -11.31 0.60 18.10
CA SER A 189 -10.76 -0.73 18.40
C SER A 189 -11.39 -1.79 17.52
N ASN A 190 -10.62 -2.85 17.22
CA ASN A 190 -11.06 -4.04 16.48
C ASN A 190 -11.76 -3.73 15.15
N TYR A 191 -11.21 -2.80 14.36
CA TYR A 191 -11.77 -2.49 13.05
C TYR A 191 -11.18 -3.43 11.99
N GLU A 192 -12.04 -4.05 11.19
CA GLU A 192 -11.64 -4.92 10.09
C GLU A 192 -12.34 -4.50 8.80
N TYR A 193 -11.64 -4.62 7.68
CA TYR A 193 -12.20 -4.38 6.36
C TYR A 193 -11.70 -5.44 5.36
N ARG A 194 -12.64 -6.00 4.60
CA ARG A 194 -12.38 -6.88 3.46
C ARG A 194 -12.63 -6.14 2.16
N SER A 195 -11.65 -6.13 1.27
CA SER A 195 -11.82 -5.56 -0.06
C SER A 195 -12.64 -6.47 -0.98
N ASN A 196 -13.28 -5.87 -1.97
CA ASN A 196 -14.03 -6.53 -3.04
C ASN A 196 -13.14 -7.07 -4.16
N GLY A 197 -11.86 -6.68 -4.18
CA GLY A 197 -10.91 -7.02 -5.23
C GLY A 197 -9.48 -7.04 -4.74
N SER A 198 -8.55 -7.11 -5.67
CA SER A 198 -7.14 -7.35 -5.39
C SER A 198 -6.32 -6.10 -5.07
N PHE A 199 -6.97 -5.00 -4.73
CA PHE A 199 -6.32 -3.72 -4.45
C PHE A 199 -6.95 -3.01 -3.26
N LEU A 200 -6.08 -2.46 -2.41
CA LEU A 200 -6.48 -1.56 -1.33
C LEU A 200 -5.48 -0.41 -1.20
N LEU A 201 -5.99 0.82 -1.12
CA LEU A 201 -5.21 1.99 -0.75
C LEU A 201 -5.61 2.46 0.64
N VAL A 202 -4.65 2.45 1.56
CA VAL A 202 -4.80 3.05 2.89
C VAL A 202 -4.07 4.38 2.91
N VAL A 203 -4.75 5.45 3.34
CA VAL A 203 -4.17 6.79 3.43
C VAL A 203 -4.24 7.27 4.88
N PHE A 204 -3.09 7.65 5.44
CA PHE A 204 -3.04 8.31 6.74
C PHE A 204 -2.78 9.81 6.56
N ARG A 205 -3.74 10.64 6.95
CA ARG A 205 -3.66 12.11 6.84
C ARG A 205 -3.69 12.75 8.22
N THR A 206 -2.81 13.72 8.45
CA THR A 206 -2.83 14.52 9.66
C THR A 206 -2.85 16.02 9.35
N ASN A 207 -3.46 16.81 10.23
CA ASN A 207 -3.56 18.25 10.12
C ASN A 207 -2.25 18.95 10.60
N TYR A 208 -2.30 20.21 11.03
CA TYR A 208 -1.12 20.96 11.47
C TYR A 208 -0.82 20.90 12.98
N VAL A 209 -1.68 20.31 13.82
CA VAL A 209 -1.61 20.35 15.29
C VAL A 209 -2.20 19.10 15.93
N ILE A 210 -1.71 18.74 17.11
CA ILE A 210 -2.21 17.61 17.92
C ILE A 210 -1.93 16.27 17.24
N THR A 211 -1.31 15.38 18.01
CA THR A 211 -0.87 14.07 17.54
C THR A 211 -1.10 13.06 18.65
N ASP A 212 -1.29 11.80 18.29
CA ASP A 212 -1.54 10.71 19.21
C ASP A 212 -0.74 9.46 18.75
N ILE A 213 -0.90 8.32 19.41
CA ILE A 213 -0.13 7.08 19.20
C ILE A 213 -0.21 6.55 17.75
N GLY A 214 -1.29 6.85 17.02
CA GLY A 214 -1.48 6.46 15.64
C GLY A 214 -2.09 5.07 15.48
N PHE A 215 -1.58 4.27 14.55
CA PHE A 215 -2.15 2.95 14.24
C PHE A 215 -1.09 1.92 13.84
N TYR A 216 -1.45 0.66 14.05
CA TYR A 216 -0.86 -0.51 13.41
C TYR A 216 -1.98 -1.29 12.73
N ALA A 217 -1.71 -1.85 11.57
CA ALA A 217 -2.63 -2.73 10.86
C ALA A 217 -1.89 -3.92 10.30
N ALA A 218 -2.46 -5.11 10.48
CA ALA A 218 -2.04 -6.32 9.78
C ALA A 218 -3.00 -6.57 8.61
N TRP A 219 -2.49 -7.09 7.51
CA TRP A 219 -3.31 -7.48 6.37
C TRP A 219 -2.91 -8.85 5.85
N ASN A 220 -3.85 -9.55 5.26
CA ASN A 220 -3.65 -10.80 4.55
C ASN A 220 -4.53 -10.86 3.30
N VAL A 221 -4.18 -11.77 2.41
CA VAL A 221 -4.82 -11.96 1.12
C VAL A 221 -5.59 -13.27 1.16
N GLU A 222 -6.83 -13.25 0.68
CA GLU A 222 -7.71 -14.42 0.62
C GLU A 222 -8.29 -14.55 -0.77
N ARG A 223 -8.30 -15.77 -1.33
CA ARG A 223 -8.85 -16.01 -2.67
C ARG A 223 -10.33 -15.63 -2.71
N ILE A 224 -10.70 -14.75 -3.65
CA ILE A 224 -12.08 -14.50 -4.08
C ILE A 224 -12.47 -15.68 -4.96
N GLN A 225 -12.76 -16.82 -4.33
CA GLN A 225 -13.57 -17.79 -5.04
C GLN A 225 -15.01 -17.28 -5.01
N PRO A 226 -15.67 -17.18 -6.17
CA PRO A 226 -17.07 -16.80 -6.19
C PRO A 226 -17.88 -17.83 -5.40
N PRO A 227 -18.91 -17.41 -4.65
CA PRO A 227 -19.92 -18.35 -4.20
C PRO A 227 -20.52 -19.00 -5.46
N ILE A 228 -20.52 -20.33 -5.59
CA ILE A 228 -21.31 -21.00 -6.65
C ILE A 228 -22.79 -20.91 -6.26
N VAL A 229 -23.37 -19.73 -6.47
CA VAL A 229 -24.81 -19.54 -6.48
C VAL A 229 -25.27 -19.77 -7.92
N SER A 230 -25.63 -20.99 -8.26
CA SER A 230 -26.38 -21.24 -9.48
C SER A 230 -27.81 -21.61 -9.13
N ASN A 231 -28.75 -20.69 -9.38
CA ASN A 231 -30.18 -21.02 -9.32
C ASN A 231 -30.63 -21.84 -10.55
N THR A 232 -29.71 -22.17 -11.47
CA THR A 232 -30.02 -22.76 -12.79
C THR A 232 -29.29 -24.07 -13.08
N THR A 233 -28.21 -24.41 -12.38
CA THR A 233 -27.52 -25.68 -12.61
C THR A 233 -27.99 -26.73 -11.60
N THR A 234 -28.19 -27.94 -12.08
CA THR A 234 -28.62 -29.10 -11.28
C THR A 234 -27.44 -29.97 -10.87
N SER A 235 -26.22 -29.58 -11.23
CA SER A 235 -24.98 -30.26 -10.87
C SER A 235 -23.79 -29.36 -11.16
N GLY A 236 -22.68 -29.61 -10.48
CA GLY A 236 -21.42 -28.94 -10.76
C GLY A 236 -20.26 -29.57 -10.02
N GLU A 237 -19.10 -28.93 -10.15
CA GLU A 237 -17.87 -29.30 -9.50
C GLU A 237 -17.33 -28.15 -8.65
N LEU A 238 -16.60 -28.49 -7.60
CA LEU A 238 -15.81 -27.62 -6.76
C LEU A 238 -14.44 -28.25 -6.57
N ILE A 239 -13.42 -27.40 -6.60
CA ILE A 239 -12.04 -27.82 -6.44
C ILE A 239 -11.33 -26.97 -5.39
N SER A 240 -10.36 -27.56 -4.72
CA SER A 240 -9.41 -26.81 -3.93
C SER A 240 -8.63 -25.80 -4.78
N PRO A 241 -8.05 -24.75 -4.17
CA PRO A 241 -7.10 -23.88 -4.83
C PRO A 241 -6.02 -24.67 -5.59
N ASN A 242 -5.74 -24.26 -6.82
CA ASN A 242 -4.69 -24.78 -7.70
C ASN A 242 -4.82 -26.25 -8.16
N TYR A 243 -5.87 -26.97 -7.75
CA TYR A 243 -6.11 -28.36 -8.16
C TYR A 243 -6.00 -28.53 -9.68
N PRO A 244 -5.26 -29.53 -10.19
CA PRO A 244 -4.69 -30.68 -9.46
C PRO A 244 -3.30 -30.44 -8.86
N ASN A 245 -2.76 -29.23 -8.92
CA ASN A 245 -1.51 -28.87 -8.25
C ASN A 245 -1.75 -28.57 -6.78
N ASP A 246 -0.66 -28.43 -6.03
CA ASP A 246 -0.73 -28.20 -4.59
C ASP A 246 -1.40 -26.85 -4.25
N TYR A 247 -2.27 -26.87 -3.23
CA TYR A 247 -2.90 -25.66 -2.69
C TYR A 247 -1.87 -24.73 -2.03
N ASP A 248 -2.27 -23.50 -1.69
CA ASP A 248 -1.37 -22.52 -1.07
C ASP A 248 -1.38 -22.67 0.47
N THR A 249 -0.32 -22.23 1.15
CA THR A 249 -0.35 -22.12 2.63
C THR A 249 -1.24 -20.99 3.09
N PHE A 250 -1.88 -21.13 4.25
CA PHE A 250 -2.81 -20.17 4.84
C PHE A 250 -4.06 -19.89 4.00
N ASP A 251 -4.49 -20.86 3.20
CA ASP A 251 -5.78 -20.83 2.51
C ASP A 251 -6.92 -20.81 3.54
N ASN A 252 -7.98 -20.06 3.24
CA ASN A 252 -9.20 -19.91 4.02
C ASN A 252 -10.36 -19.59 3.07
N GLN A 253 -10.84 -20.62 2.37
CA GLN A 253 -11.79 -20.48 1.27
C GLN A 253 -13.16 -20.98 1.69
N ILE A 254 -14.19 -20.21 1.33
CA ILE A 254 -15.58 -20.55 1.60
C ILE A 254 -16.32 -20.74 0.29
N TYR A 255 -17.02 -21.86 0.18
CA TYR A 255 -17.81 -22.23 -0.99
C TYR A 255 -19.27 -22.35 -0.58
N TYR A 256 -20.17 -22.07 -1.52
CA TYR A 256 -21.61 -22.24 -1.33
C TYR A 256 -22.18 -22.96 -2.53
N ILE A 257 -23.13 -23.86 -2.26
CA ILE A 257 -24.00 -24.50 -3.24
C ILE A 257 -25.42 -24.20 -2.78
N LYS A 258 -26.22 -23.57 -3.65
CA LYS A 258 -27.63 -23.33 -3.40
C LYS A 258 -28.44 -23.80 -4.61
N VAL A 259 -29.38 -24.70 -4.36
CA VAL A 259 -30.33 -25.19 -5.37
C VAL A 259 -31.73 -24.63 -5.11
N ILE A 260 -32.66 -24.89 -6.02
CA ILE A 260 -34.06 -24.48 -5.89
C ILE A 260 -34.66 -24.94 -4.55
N GLU A 261 -35.66 -24.22 -4.07
CA GLU A 261 -36.38 -24.59 -2.86
C GLU A 261 -37.01 -26.00 -3.02
N GLU A 262 -37.10 -26.73 -1.91
CA GLU A 262 -37.54 -28.14 -1.85
C GLU A 262 -36.64 -29.19 -2.52
N ALA A 263 -35.53 -28.81 -3.15
CA ALA A 263 -34.50 -29.76 -3.56
C ALA A 263 -33.46 -30.04 -2.45
N ARG A 264 -32.73 -31.14 -2.61
CA ARG A 264 -31.57 -31.52 -1.79
C ARG A 264 -30.31 -31.53 -2.66
N ILE A 265 -29.15 -31.55 -2.03
CA ILE A 265 -27.84 -31.56 -2.69
C ILE A 265 -27.13 -32.84 -2.28
N ASN A 266 -26.82 -33.69 -3.25
CA ASN A 266 -25.92 -34.80 -3.06
C ASN A 266 -24.50 -34.33 -3.35
N VAL A 267 -23.60 -34.53 -2.40
CA VAL A 267 -22.19 -34.15 -2.46
C VAL A 267 -21.36 -35.42 -2.52
N THR A 268 -20.40 -35.46 -3.44
CA THR A 268 -19.46 -36.57 -3.62
C THR A 268 -18.05 -36.02 -3.77
N ILE A 269 -17.12 -36.53 -2.97
CA ILE A 269 -15.69 -36.26 -3.08
C ILE A 269 -15.03 -37.53 -3.60
N ASP A 270 -14.43 -37.45 -4.77
CA ASP A 270 -13.79 -38.56 -5.47
C ASP A 270 -12.25 -38.48 -5.43
N ASP A 271 -11.68 -37.31 -5.13
CA ASP A 271 -10.24 -37.16 -4.85
C ASP A 271 -10.01 -36.22 -3.66
N PHE A 272 -9.11 -36.62 -2.74
CA PHE A 272 -8.82 -35.87 -1.52
C PHE A 272 -7.43 -36.22 -0.96
N LEU A 273 -6.59 -35.20 -0.82
CA LEU A 273 -5.28 -35.27 -0.18
C LEU A 273 -4.94 -33.91 0.43
N THR A 274 -4.92 -33.83 1.75
CA THR A 274 -4.46 -32.66 2.52
C THR A 274 -3.48 -33.09 3.60
N GLN A 275 -2.80 -32.13 4.25
CA GLN A 275 -2.08 -32.41 5.48
C GLN A 275 -3.05 -32.92 6.55
N GLU A 276 -2.72 -34.05 7.16
CA GLU A 276 -3.56 -34.67 8.17
C GLU A 276 -3.71 -33.73 9.39
N THR A 277 -4.93 -33.54 9.88
CA THR A 277 -5.33 -32.69 11.02
C THR A 277 -5.19 -31.17 10.87
N PHE A 278 -4.15 -30.68 10.21
CA PHE A 278 -3.82 -29.26 10.10
C PHE A 278 -4.56 -28.57 8.96
N ASP A 279 -4.68 -29.26 7.83
CA ASP A 279 -5.36 -28.76 6.64
C ASP A 279 -6.64 -29.54 6.41
N PHE A 280 -7.76 -28.83 6.34
CA PHE A 280 -9.06 -29.49 6.41
C PHE A 280 -10.15 -28.81 5.59
N LEU A 281 -11.08 -29.63 5.12
CA LEU A 281 -12.33 -29.21 4.49
C LEU A 281 -13.49 -29.48 5.46
N GLU A 282 -14.14 -28.42 5.92
CA GLU A 282 -15.39 -28.52 6.68
C GLU A 282 -16.60 -28.40 5.75
N ILE A 283 -17.61 -29.23 5.99
CA ILE A 283 -18.87 -29.24 5.23
C ILE A 283 -20.01 -28.91 6.19
N PHE A 284 -20.92 -28.02 5.78
CA PHE A 284 -22.04 -27.54 6.58
C PHE A 284 -23.35 -27.63 5.79
N ASP A 285 -24.43 -28.08 6.45
CA ASP A 285 -25.80 -28.11 5.89
C ASP A 285 -26.55 -26.81 6.17
N SER A 286 -25.86 -25.67 6.01
CA SER A 286 -26.43 -24.33 6.15
C SER A 286 -25.52 -23.26 5.57
N MET A 287 -26.07 -22.06 5.36
CA MET A 287 -25.32 -20.88 4.95
C MET A 287 -24.35 -20.38 6.05
N ASN A 288 -24.74 -20.53 7.33
CA ASN A 288 -23.94 -20.04 8.45
C ASN A 288 -22.99 -21.14 8.95
N GLN A 289 -21.69 -20.94 8.83
CA GLN A 289 -20.66 -21.93 9.18
C GLN A 289 -20.37 -21.95 10.70
N THR A 290 -21.31 -22.48 11.48
CA THR A 290 -21.14 -22.68 12.92
C THR A 290 -20.78 -24.13 13.24
N ALA A 291 -20.04 -24.37 14.33
CA ALA A 291 -19.66 -25.71 14.76
C ALA A 291 -20.86 -26.66 14.95
N SER A 292 -22.02 -26.13 15.37
CA SER A 292 -23.28 -26.88 15.54
C SER A 292 -23.97 -27.29 14.23
N LYS A 293 -23.57 -26.71 13.10
CA LYS A 293 -24.11 -26.99 11.76
C LYS A 293 -23.11 -27.72 10.87
N ARG A 294 -21.91 -28.00 11.40
CA ARG A 294 -20.88 -28.78 10.70
C ARG A 294 -21.30 -30.23 10.62
N ILE A 295 -21.28 -30.76 9.42
CA ILE A 295 -21.56 -32.15 9.11
C ILE A 295 -20.29 -32.98 9.31
N GLU A 296 -19.19 -32.50 8.74
CA GLU A 296 -17.92 -33.21 8.81
C GLU A 296 -16.73 -32.25 8.72
N ARG A 297 -15.58 -32.69 9.23
CA ARG A 297 -14.28 -32.07 9.02
C ARG A 297 -13.32 -33.11 8.46
N LEU A 298 -12.98 -32.96 7.19
CA LEU A 298 -12.18 -33.91 6.42
C LEU A 298 -10.72 -33.45 6.35
N SER A 299 -9.76 -34.35 6.54
CA SER A 299 -8.32 -34.08 6.40
C SER A 299 -7.54 -35.35 6.09
N GLY A 300 -6.31 -35.24 5.58
CA GLY A 300 -5.43 -36.37 5.28
C GLY A 300 -5.68 -36.96 3.90
N ASN A 301 -5.38 -38.26 3.72
CA ASN A 301 -5.43 -38.95 2.42
C ASN A 301 -6.49 -40.07 2.34
N SER A 302 -7.22 -40.32 3.42
CA SER A 302 -8.14 -41.46 3.57
C SER A 302 -9.61 -41.03 3.58
N VAL A 303 -9.92 -39.94 2.87
CA VAL A 303 -11.26 -39.36 2.79
C VAL A 303 -12.01 -39.86 1.55
N ALA A 304 -11.40 -39.78 0.37
CA ALA A 304 -12.05 -40.19 -0.86
C ALA A 304 -12.08 -41.73 -0.99
N PRO A 305 -13.20 -42.33 -1.43
CA PRO A 305 -14.46 -41.68 -1.79
C PRO A 305 -15.32 -41.32 -0.56
N TRP A 306 -15.94 -40.14 -0.60
CA TRP A 306 -16.89 -39.69 0.42
C TRP A 306 -18.16 -39.16 -0.20
N ASN A 307 -19.32 -39.46 0.39
CA ASN A 307 -20.61 -39.00 -0.12
C ASN A 307 -21.58 -38.63 1.00
N TRP A 308 -22.41 -37.62 0.74
CA TRP A 308 -23.42 -37.16 1.69
C TRP A 308 -24.58 -36.45 0.98
N LEU A 309 -25.79 -36.67 1.47
CA LEU A 309 -27.01 -36.04 0.96
C LEU A 309 -27.52 -35.01 1.98
N SER A 310 -27.50 -33.73 1.59
CA SER A 310 -27.93 -32.61 2.44
C SER A 310 -29.37 -32.73 2.90
N THR A 311 -29.73 -32.18 4.05
CA THR A 311 -31.14 -32.10 4.47
C THR A 311 -31.81 -30.82 3.94
N SER A 312 -31.04 -29.77 3.66
CA SER A 312 -31.51 -28.50 3.10
C SER A 312 -31.17 -28.35 1.62
N ASN A 313 -31.63 -27.25 1.00
CA ASN A 313 -31.26 -26.84 -0.35
C ASN A 313 -29.97 -26.00 -0.40
N ILE A 314 -29.23 -25.90 0.72
CA ILE A 314 -28.01 -25.10 0.84
C ILE A 314 -26.90 -25.94 1.49
N VAL A 315 -25.75 -25.99 0.83
CA VAL A 315 -24.50 -26.54 1.40
C VAL A 315 -23.47 -25.43 1.39
N SER A 316 -22.71 -25.30 2.47
CA SER A 316 -21.49 -24.47 2.46
C SER A 316 -20.28 -25.30 2.86
N LEU A 317 -19.12 -24.92 2.33
CA LEU A 317 -17.85 -25.58 2.61
C LEU A 317 -16.81 -24.57 3.04
N LYS A 318 -15.87 -24.99 3.87
CA LYS A 318 -14.73 -24.18 4.29
C LYS A 318 -13.44 -24.99 4.18
N PHE A 319 -12.53 -24.58 3.31
CA PHE A 319 -11.19 -25.16 3.22
C PHE A 319 -10.19 -24.25 3.93
N VAL A 320 -9.40 -24.82 4.84
CA VAL A 320 -8.35 -24.10 5.58
C VAL A 320 -7.04 -24.85 5.48
N SER A 321 -5.94 -24.15 5.20
CA SER A 321 -4.58 -24.67 5.29
C SER A 321 -3.71 -23.89 6.29
N ASP A 322 -2.66 -24.53 6.79
CA ASP A 322 -1.67 -23.94 7.69
C ASP A 322 -0.44 -23.39 6.94
N GLY A 323 0.62 -23.06 7.67
CA GLY A 323 1.85 -22.49 7.13
C GLY A 323 2.84 -23.48 6.53
N SER A 324 2.48 -24.76 6.36
CA SER A 324 3.37 -25.85 5.97
C SER A 324 2.67 -26.96 5.18
N TYR A 325 3.47 -27.81 4.51
CA TYR A 325 3.05 -29.05 3.84
C TYR A 325 1.78 -28.98 2.97
N GLN A 326 1.94 -28.53 1.73
CA GLN A 326 0.86 -28.52 0.75
C GLN A 326 0.75 -29.82 -0.03
N TYR A 327 -0.45 -30.09 -0.53
CA TYR A 327 -0.78 -31.24 -1.37
C TYR A 327 -1.82 -30.82 -2.42
N LYS A 328 -2.15 -31.72 -3.35
CA LYS A 328 -3.13 -31.45 -4.42
C LYS A 328 -4.51 -30.98 -3.95
N GLY A 329 -4.90 -31.23 -2.70
CA GLY A 329 -6.19 -30.81 -2.15
C GLY A 329 -7.33 -31.76 -2.51
N TRP A 330 -8.44 -31.24 -3.05
CA TRP A 330 -9.68 -32.00 -3.19
C TRP A 330 -10.47 -31.65 -4.45
N HIS A 331 -11.21 -32.64 -4.95
CA HIS A 331 -12.19 -32.51 -6.01
C HIS A 331 -13.54 -33.01 -5.50
N LEU A 332 -14.57 -32.19 -5.67
CA LEU A 332 -15.92 -32.42 -5.18
C LEU A 332 -16.89 -32.20 -6.32
N MET A 333 -17.76 -33.18 -6.54
CA MET A 333 -18.92 -33.07 -7.42
C MET A 333 -20.19 -32.96 -6.60
N TRP A 334 -21.17 -32.24 -7.11
CA TRP A 334 -22.48 -32.15 -6.51
C TRP A 334 -23.60 -32.26 -7.54
N ASN A 335 -24.74 -32.77 -7.13
CA ASN A 335 -25.95 -32.79 -7.94
C ASN A 335 -27.21 -32.56 -7.10
N MET A 336 -28.17 -31.87 -7.71
CA MET A 336 -29.50 -31.64 -7.18
C MET A 336 -30.29 -32.96 -7.16
N VAL A 337 -31.02 -33.18 -6.08
CA VAL A 337 -31.88 -34.34 -5.88
C VAL A 337 -33.25 -33.83 -5.44
N ASP A 338 -34.28 -34.12 -6.24
CA ASP A 338 -35.66 -33.76 -5.91
C ASP A 338 -36.14 -34.52 -4.66
N ARG A 339 -36.90 -33.86 -3.79
CA ARG A 339 -37.61 -34.54 -2.70
C ARG A 339 -38.81 -35.29 -3.30
N LYS A 340 -38.78 -36.63 -3.22
CA LYS A 340 -39.92 -37.48 -3.55
C LYS A 340 -41.02 -37.41 -2.50
#